data_AF-A0A842WIS6-F1
#
_entry.id   AF-A0A842WIS6-F1
#
_cell.length_a   1.000
_cell.length_b   1.000
_cell.length_c   1.000
_cell.angle_alpha   90.00
_cell.angle_beta   90.00
_cell.angle_gamma   90.00
#
_symmetry.space_group_name_H-M   'P 1'
#
loop_
_entity.id
_entity.type
_entity.pdbx_description
1 polymer ?
#
loop_
_entity_poly.entity_id
_entity_poly.type
_entity_poly.pdbx_seq_one_letter_code
_entity_poly.pdbx_strand_id
1 'polypeptide(L)' 'MDLKEAGKLLIAIIISNLAGAIGSIFTFTSIDSWYATLIKPEFNPPSWIFGPVWTTL' A
#
# COMPACT_ATOMS: atom_id res chain seq x y z
N MET A 1 10.40 6.71 24.78
CA MET A 1 11.14 7.03 23.54
C MET A 1 11.42 8.52 23.57
N ASP A 2 12.65 8.94 23.32
CA ASP A 2 12.94 10.37 23.20
C ASP A 2 12.49 10.89 21.82
N LEU A 3 12.46 12.21 21.64
CA LEU A 3 11.98 12.84 20.42
C LEU A 3 12.85 12.47 19.19
N LYS A 4 14.13 12.17 19.41
CA LYS A 4 15.09 11.86 18.35
C LYS A 4 14.85 10.46 17.78
N GLU A 5 14.65 9.48 18.65
CA GLU A 5 14.34 8.11 18.24
C GLU A 5 12.95 8.01 17.61
N ALA A 6 11.97 8.77 18.12
CA ALA A 6 10.66 8.88 17.46
C ALA A 6 10.77 9.46 16.04
N GLY A 7 11.60 10.50 15.86
CA GLY A 7 11.85 11.09 14.54
C GLY A 7 12.49 10.11 13.55
N LYS A 8 13.48 9.34 13.99
CA LYS A 8 14.11 8.30 13.14
C LYS A 8 13.12 7.21 12.72
N LEU A 9 12.27 6.76 13.65
CA LEU A 9 11.25 5.75 13.36
C LEU A 9 10.25 6.25 12.30
N LEU A 10 9.77 7.50 12.45
CA LEU A 10 8.86 8.10 11.47
C LEU A 10 9.49 8.20 10.08
N ILE A 11 10.75 8.63 10.00
CA ILE A 11 11.48 8.69 8.72
C ILE A 11 11.59 7.30 8.09
N ALA A 12 11.90 6.27 8.87
CA ALA A 12 11.97 4.90 8.37
C ALA A 12 10.62 4.40 7.82
N ILE A 13 9.52 4.65 8.53
CA ILE A 13 8.17 4.29 8.10
C ILE A 13 7.79 5.01 6.80
N ILE A 14 8.09 6.32 6.70
CA ILE A 14 7.80 7.12 5.52
C ILE A 14 8.60 6.61 4.32
N ILE A 15 9.90 6.38 4.47
CA ILE A 15 10.76 5.88 3.38
C ILE A 15 10.27 4.51 2.90
N SER A 16 9.89 3.61 3.81
CA SER A 16 9.34 2.30 3.47
C SER A 16 8.05 2.42 2.66
N ASN A 17 7.10 3.23 3.13
CA ASN A 17 5.84 3.47 2.42
C ASN A 17 6.04 4.16 1.06
N LEU A 18 7.02 5.06 0.94
CA LEU A 18 7.35 5.72 -0.33
C LEU A 18 7.86 4.73 -1.37
N ALA A 19 8.65 3.73 -0.98
CA ALA A 19 9.10 2.69 -1.91
C ALA A 19 7.90 1.92 -2.50
N GLY A 20 6.91 1.57 -1.66
CA GLY A 20 5.65 0.97 -2.10
C GLY A 20 4.82 1.89 -3.00
N ALA A 21 4.69 3.17 -2.62
CA ALA A 21 3.95 4.16 -3.40
C ALA A 21 4.56 4.37 -4.80
N ILE A 22 5.88 4.48 -4.90
CA ILE A 22 6.58 4.61 -6.20
C ILE A 22 6.37 3.35 -7.04
N GLY A 23 6.53 2.16 -6.45
CA GLY A 23 6.28 0.90 -7.15
C GLY A 23 4.85 0.81 -7.69
N SER A 24 3.87 1.33 -6.93
CA SER A 24 2.46 1.30 -7.32
C SER A 24 2.16 2.07 -8.62
N ILE A 25 2.93 3.12 -8.95
CA ILE A 25 2.77 3.88 -10.20
C ILE A 25 2.91 2.96 -11.42
N PHE A 26 3.83 1.99 -11.35
CA PHE A 26 4.08 1.05 -12.45
C PHE A 26 3.10 -0.12 -12.49
N THR A 27 2.48 -0.45 -11.36
CA THR A 27 1.56 -1.59 -11.24
C THR A 27 0.09 -1.19 -11.25
N PHE A 28 -0.25 0.10 -11.12
CA PHE A 28 -1.65 0.55 -10.98
C PHE A 28 -2.53 0.12 -12.16
N THR A 29 -1.99 0.16 -13.38
CA THR A 29 -2.68 -0.27 -14.61
C THR A 29 -3.02 -1.76 -14.63
N SER A 30 -2.39 -2.56 -13.77
CA SER A 30 -2.74 -3.99 -13.59
C SER A 30 -4.14 -4.18 -12.99
N ILE A 31 -4.64 -3.19 -12.24
CA ILE A 31 -5.95 -3.22 -11.59
C ILE A 31 -7.06 -3.33 -12.64
N ASP A 32 -7.00 -2.47 -13.66
CA ASP A 32 -8.02 -2.38 -14.72
C ASP A 32 -7.78 -3.36 -15.88
N SER A 33 -6.63 -4.05 -15.91
CA SER A 33 -6.32 -5.06 -16.91
C SER A 33 -6.65 -6.47 -16.40
N TRP A 34 -5.66 -7.26 -15.99
CA TRP A 34 -5.87 -8.66 -15.64
C TRP A 34 -6.54 -8.85 -14.27
N TYR A 35 -6.36 -7.92 -13.33
CA TYR A 35 -6.95 -8.08 -11.99
C TYR A 35 -8.48 -7.92 -12.01
N ALA A 36 -9.01 -7.08 -12.90
CA ALA A 36 -10.44 -6.90 -13.09
C ALA A 36 -11.14 -8.16 -13.64
N THR A 37 -10.43 -9.01 -14.39
CA THR A 37 -11.00 -10.19 -15.06
C THR A 37 -11.00 -11.44 -14.20
N LEU A 38 -10.42 -11.40 -13.00
CA LEU A 38 -10.41 -12.53 -12.08
C LEU A 38 -11.81 -12.85 -11.54
N ILE A 39 -12.13 -14.15 -11.48
CA ILE A 39 -13.22 -14.66 -10.64
C ILE A 39 -12.76 -14.56 -9.19
N LYS A 40 -13.30 -13.58 -8.46
CA LYS A 40 -12.97 -13.31 -7.06
C LYS A 40 -13.96 -14.03 -6.13
N PRO A 41 -13.51 -14.57 -4.97
CA PRO A 41 -14.43 -15.11 -3.98
C PRO A 41 -15.31 -13.99 -3.39
N GLU A 42 -16.49 -14.34 -2.87
CA GLU A 42 -17.47 -13.37 -2.36
C GLU A 42 -16.96 -12.53 -1.18
N PHE A 43 -15.97 -13.02 -0.44
CA PHE A 43 -15.35 -12.31 0.68
C PHE A 43 -14.18 -11.40 0.27
N ASN A 44 -13.90 -11.23 -1.03
CA ASN A 44 -12.86 -10.32 -1.50
C ASN A 44 -13.29 -8.86 -1.26
N PRO A 45 -12.55 -8.07 -0.47
CA PRO A 45 -12.91 -6.67 -0.23
C PRO A 45 -12.83 -5.82 -1.51
N PRO A 46 -13.60 -4.72 -1.59
CA PRO A 46 -13.43 -3.71 -2.63
C PRO A 46 -11.95 -3.27 -2.79
N SER A 47 -11.48 -3.10 -4.03
CA SER A 47 -10.07 -2.80 -4.35
C SER A 47 -9.51 -1.56 -3.65
N TRP A 48 -10.35 -0.58 -3.30
CA TRP A 48 -9.91 0.64 -2.63
C TRP A 48 -9.47 0.38 -1.17
N ILE A 49 -9.91 -0.70 -0.53
CA ILE A 49 -9.56 -1.04 0.87
C ILE A 49 -8.07 -1.35 1.02
N PHE A 50 -7.41 -1.82 -0.05
CA PHE A 50 -5.98 -2.09 -0.02
C PHE A 50 -5.14 -0.84 0.28
N GLY A 51 -5.56 0.35 -0.15
CA GLY A 51 -4.82 1.59 0.13
C GLY A 51 -4.66 1.88 1.64
N PRO A 52 -5.77 1.98 2.39
CA PRO A 52 -5.72 2.13 3.85
C PRO A 52 -4.97 0.99 4.57
N VAL A 53 -5.18 -0.26 4.14
CA VAL A 53 -4.52 -1.42 4.78
C VAL A 53 -3.01 -1.36 4.59
N TRP A 54 -2.51 -1.17 3.37
CA TRP A 54 -1.07 -1.10 3.10
C TRP A 54 -0.40 0.07 3.81
N THR A 55 -1.07 1.21 3.95
CA THR A 55 -0.51 2.39 4.62
C THR A 55 -0.47 2.22 6.15
N THR A 56 -1.35 1.39 6.71
CA THR A 56 -1.43 1.15 8.16
C THR A 56 -0.43 0.12 8.66
N LEU A 57 -0.07 -0.85 7.81
CA LEU A 57 0.92 -1.91 8.07
C LEU A 57 2.35 -1.34 8.14
#